data_AF-A0A1Q5J6R0-F1
#
_entry.id   AF-A0A1Q5J6R0-F1
#
_cell.length_a   1.000
_cell.length_b   1.000
_cell.length_c   1.000
_cell.angle_alpha   90.00
_cell.angle_beta   90.00
_cell.angle_gamma   90.00
#
_symmetry.space_group_name_H-M   'P 1'
#
loop_
_entity.id
_entity.type
_entity.pdbx_description
1 polymer ?
#
loop_
_entity_poly.entity_id
_entity_poly.type
_entity_poly.pdbx_seq_one_letter_code
_entity_poly.pdbx_strand_id
1 'polypeptide(L)'
;MSGELVNVARVRQLIGGLVHLIEAGGALIIFVGAVWAFARFATTGLRRRSLIGEFNKIRLSLGRFLVLGLEFQLAGDVLRTAVAPSFTEIGQLAAIAAIRTILNFFLTREIAQERAEVEGDRKELLPQASAPVGV
;
A
#
# COMPACT_ATOMS: atom_id res chain seq x y z
N MET A 1 -17.44 -35.28 24.31
CA MET A 1 -17.16 -33.84 24.54
C MET A 1 -15.68 -33.47 24.43
N SER A 2 -14.71 -34.35 24.70
CA SER A 2 -13.27 -34.08 24.53
C SER A 2 -12.79 -34.05 23.06
N GLY A 3 -13.42 -34.82 22.16
CA GLY A 3 -13.05 -34.86 20.74
C GLY A 3 -13.40 -33.61 19.93
N GLU A 4 -14.48 -32.90 20.26
CA GLU A 4 -14.89 -31.67 19.56
C GLU A 4 -13.95 -30.49 19.84
N LEU A 5 -13.45 -30.37 21.08
CA LEU A 5 -12.52 -29.30 21.46
C LEU A 5 -11.18 -29.41 20.72
N VAL A 6 -10.69 -30.64 20.51
CA VAL A 6 -9.45 -30.90 19.75
C VAL A 6 -9.62 -30.53 18.28
N ASN A 7 -10.78 -30.82 17.69
CA ASN A 7 -11.07 -30.45 16.30
C ASN A 7 -11.17 -28.93 16.11
N VAL A 8 -11.85 -28.21 17.01
CA VAL A 8 -11.95 -26.74 16.93
C VAL A 8 -10.57 -26.07 17.07
N ALA A 9 -9.74 -26.55 18.01
CA ALA A 9 -8.38 -26.03 18.18
C ALA A 9 -7.50 -26.29 16.95
N ARG A 10 -7.61 -27.48 16.34
CA ARG A 10 -6.87 -27.85 15.13
C ARG A 10 -7.29 -27.02 13.92
N VAL A 11 -8.59 -26.81 13.74
CA VAL A 11 -9.13 -25.95 12.65
C VAL A 11 -8.60 -24.52 12.79
N ARG A 12 -8.59 -23.96 14.00
CA ARG A 12 -8.04 -22.62 14.25
C ARG A 12 -6.54 -22.52 13.96
N GLN A 13 -5.75 -23.53 14.35
CA GLN A 13 -4.31 -23.56 14.05
C GLN A 13 -4.03 -23.64 12.55
N LEU A 14 -4.77 -24.49 11.82
CA LEU A 14 -4.64 -24.61 10.37
C LEU A 14 -4.96 -23.29 9.68
N ILE A 15 -6.07 -22.66 10.07
CA ILE A 15 -6.48 -21.39 9.47
C ILE A 15 -5.52 -20.27 9.84
N GLY A 16 -5.02 -20.23 11.07
CA GLY A 16 -3.96 -19.32 11.47
C GLY A 16 -2.70 -19.47 10.61
N GLY A 17 -2.29 -20.71 10.31
CA GLY A 17 -1.19 -20.98 9.38
C GLY A 17 -1.48 -20.46 7.96
N LEU A 18 -2.70 -20.65 7.46
CA LEU A 18 -3.12 -20.15 6.15
C LEU A 18 -3.09 -18.62 6.08
N VAL A 19 -3.58 -17.92 7.12
CA VAL A 19 -3.52 -16.44 7.19
C VAL A 19 -2.09 -15.95 7.07
N HIS A 20 -1.16 -16.51 7.85
CA HIS A 20 0.26 -16.11 7.79
C HIS A 20 0.89 -16.39 6.42
N LEU A 21 0.54 -17.50 5.76
CA LEU A 21 1.03 -17.81 4.43
C LEU A 21 0.51 -16.81 3.39
N ILE A 22 -0.77 -16.44 3.47
CA ILE A 22 -1.39 -15.45 2.57
C ILE A 22 -0.74 -14.07 2.78
N GLU A 23 -0.60 -13.63 4.03
CA GLU A 23 0.05 -12.37 4.39
C GLU A 23 1.51 -12.32 3.94
N ALA A 24 2.27 -13.41 4.16
CA ALA A 24 3.65 -13.52 3.70
C ALA A 24 3.76 -13.48 2.18
N GLY A 25 2.82 -14.12 1.46
CA GLY A 25 2.73 -14.03 0.00
C GLY A 25 2.50 -12.61 -0.48
N GLY A 26 1.53 -11.89 0.12
CA GLY A 26 1.28 -10.48 -0.19
C GLY A 26 2.48 -9.58 0.09
N ALA A 27 3.14 -9.76 1.23
CA ALA A 27 4.36 -9.04 1.60
C ALA A 27 5.52 -9.31 0.61
N LEU A 28 5.69 -10.56 0.18
CA LEU A 28 6.70 -10.95 -0.80
C LEU A 28 6.45 -10.29 -2.16
N ILE A 29 5.20 -10.24 -2.63
CA ILE A 29 4.82 -9.58 -3.89
C ILE A 29 5.17 -8.09 -3.85
N ILE A 30 4.82 -7.41 -2.75
CA ILE A 30 5.15 -5.99 -2.54
C ILE A 30 6.66 -5.79 -2.53
N PHE A 31 7.38 -6.64 -1.80
CA PHE A 31 8.83 -6.56 -1.69
C PHE A 31 9.52 -6.72 -3.05
N VAL A 32 9.14 -7.72 -3.84
CA VAL A 32 9.67 -7.95 -5.19
C VAL A 32 9.39 -6.75 -6.09
N GLY A 33 8.17 -6.22 -6.08
CA GLY A 33 7.82 -5.02 -6.84
C GLY A 33 8.65 -3.80 -6.47
N ALA A 34 8.88 -3.59 -5.17
CA ALA A 34 9.69 -2.49 -4.64
C ALA A 34 11.17 -2.62 -5.04
N VAL A 35 11.76 -3.81 -4.88
CA VAL A 35 13.16 -4.09 -5.28
C VAL A 35 13.33 -3.87 -6.80
N TRP A 36 12.39 -4.39 -7.60
CA TRP A 36 12.40 -4.19 -9.04
C TRP A 36 12.34 -2.71 -9.42
N ALA A 37 11.39 -1.97 -8.82
CA ALA A 37 11.22 -0.54 -9.10
C ALA A 37 12.45 0.28 -8.71
N PHE A 38 13.06 -0.03 -7.55
CA PHE A 38 14.26 0.62 -7.06
C PHE A 38 15.45 0.38 -8.00
N ALA A 39 15.70 -0.87 -8.39
CA ALA A 39 16.79 -1.21 -9.32
C ALA A 39 16.63 -0.49 -10.67
N ARG A 40 15.40 -0.45 -11.20
CA ARG A 40 15.09 0.24 -12.46
C ARG A 40 15.27 1.75 -12.35
N PHE A 41 14.87 2.33 -11.21
CA PHE A 41 15.04 3.76 -10.95
C PHE A 41 16.52 4.14 -10.82
N ALA A 42 17.30 3.37 -10.05
CA ALA A 42 18.74 3.60 -9.88
C ALA A 42 19.51 3.53 -11.20
N THR A 43 19.19 2.54 -12.05
CA THR A 43 19.84 2.38 -13.36
C THR A 43 19.43 3.46 -14.37
N THR A 44 18.17 3.91 -14.34
CA THR A 44 17.65 4.92 -15.30
C THR A 44 18.02 6.35 -14.87
N GLY A 45 18.05 6.64 -13.57
CA GLY A 45 18.40 7.95 -13.01
C GLY A 45 19.80 8.45 -13.39
N LEU A 46 20.71 7.54 -13.73
CA LEU A 46 22.06 7.87 -14.20
C LEU A 46 22.10 8.40 -15.65
N ARG A 47 21.08 8.15 -16.48
CA ARG A 47 21.00 8.61 -17.89
C ARG A 47 19.98 9.76 -18.03
N ARG A 48 20.44 11.00 -17.84
CA ARG A 48 19.67 12.27 -17.71
C ARG A 48 18.66 12.69 -18.80
N ARG A 49 18.34 11.92 -19.85
CA ARG A 49 17.52 12.45 -20.99
C ARG A 49 16.10 11.87 -21.20
N SER A 50 15.65 10.86 -20.44
CA SER A 50 14.30 10.25 -20.65
C SER A 50 13.53 9.98 -19.34
N LEU A 51 13.67 10.88 -18.37
CA LEU A 51 13.27 10.60 -16.98
C LEU A 51 11.75 10.54 -16.76
N ILE A 52 10.94 11.35 -17.46
CA ILE A 52 9.51 11.48 -17.15
C ILE A 52 8.71 10.25 -17.59
N GLY A 53 8.92 9.78 -18.83
CA GLY A 53 8.19 8.63 -19.38
C GLY A 53 8.55 7.31 -18.69
N GLU A 54 9.84 7.09 -18.41
CA GLU A 54 10.31 5.88 -17.74
C GLU A 54 9.95 5.85 -16.25
N PHE A 55 9.94 7.00 -15.57
CA PHE A 55 9.46 7.07 -14.19
C PHE A 55 7.99 6.67 -14.07
N ASN A 56 7.13 7.15 -14.98
CA ASN A 56 5.71 6.83 -14.93
C ASN A 56 5.46 5.32 -15.14
N LYS A 57 6.23 4.67 -16.02
CA LYS A 57 6.17 3.21 -16.23
C LYS A 57 6.60 2.42 -14.99
N ILE A 58 7.68 2.84 -14.32
CA ILE A 58 8.15 2.22 -13.07
C ILE A 58 7.07 2.34 -11.99
N ARG A 59 6.51 3.54 -11.82
CA ARG A 59 5.44 3.81 -10.84
C ARG A 59 4.18 2.99 -11.12
N LEU A 60 3.73 2.92 -12.38
CA LEU A 60 2.58 2.11 -12.78
C LEU A 60 2.80 0.62 -12.49
N SER A 61 4.00 0.12 -12.78
CA SER A 61 4.35 -1.29 -12.54
C SER A 61 4.42 -1.59 -11.04
N LEU A 62 5.08 -0.74 -10.25
CA LEU A 62 5.08 -0.84 -8.79
C LEU A 62 3.65 -0.82 -8.22
N GLY A 63 2.79 0.07 -8.73
CA GLY A 63 1.38 0.13 -8.34
C GLY A 63 0.65 -1.19 -8.52
N ARG A 64 0.94 -1.95 -9.59
CA ARG A 64 0.35 -3.29 -9.82
C ARG A 64 0.79 -4.30 -8.76
N PHE A 65 2.07 -4.31 -8.39
CA PHE A 65 2.56 -5.17 -7.30
C PHE A 65 1.93 -4.80 -5.95
N LEU A 66 1.78 -3.50 -5.67
CA LEU A 66 1.14 -3.03 -4.45
C LEU A 66 -0.33 -3.46 -4.37
N VAL A 67 -1.09 -3.26 -5.44
CA VAL A 67 -2.50 -3.67 -5.50
C VAL A 67 -2.63 -5.17 -5.28
N LEU A 68 -1.85 -5.98 -6.00
CA LEU A 68 -1.89 -7.43 -5.86
C LEU A 68 -1.51 -7.87 -4.43
N GLY A 69 -0.46 -7.31 -3.85
CA GLY A 69 -0.08 -7.64 -2.48
C GLY A 69 -1.12 -7.23 -1.44
N LEU A 70 -1.84 -6.13 -1.68
CA LEU A 70 -2.95 -5.69 -0.83
C LEU A 70 -4.18 -6.59 -0.97
N GLU A 71 -4.47 -7.13 -2.15
CA GLU A 71 -5.54 -8.14 -2.33
C GLU A 71 -5.26 -9.40 -1.51
N PHE A 72 -3.99 -9.83 -1.45
CA PHE A 72 -3.59 -10.95 -0.59
C PHE A 72 -3.73 -10.61 0.90
N GLN A 73 -3.25 -9.44 1.34
CA GLN A 73 -3.40 -9.03 2.74
C GLN A 73 -4.87 -8.93 3.15
N LEU A 74 -5.72 -8.37 2.28
CA LEU A 74 -7.16 -8.30 2.49
C LEU A 74 -7.79 -9.70 2.61
N ALA A 75 -7.35 -10.67 1.81
CA ALA A 75 -7.80 -12.05 1.94
C ALA A 75 -7.42 -12.67 3.30
N GLY A 76 -6.23 -12.35 3.81
CA GLY A 76 -5.80 -12.72 5.17
C GLY A 76 -6.70 -12.11 6.25
N ASP A 77 -7.02 -10.83 6.14
CA ASP A 77 -7.92 -10.11 7.06
C ASP A 77 -9.35 -10.69 7.04
N VAL A 78 -9.90 -10.98 5.86
CA VAL A 78 -11.22 -11.63 5.71
C VAL A 78 -11.20 -13.03 6.35
N LEU A 79 -10.15 -13.82 6.11
CA LEU A 79 -10.04 -15.15 6.70
C LEU A 79 -9.95 -15.07 8.24
N ARG A 80 -9.21 -14.08 8.77
CA ARG A 80 -9.08 -13.87 10.22
C ARG A 80 -10.39 -13.45 10.88
N THR A 81 -11.16 -12.58 10.24
CA THR A 81 -12.49 -12.19 10.74
C THR A 81 -13.50 -13.34 10.69
N ALA A 82 -13.38 -14.26 9.72
CA ALA A 82 -14.24 -15.44 9.63
C ALA A 82 -13.99 -16.48 10.75
N VAL A 83 -12.83 -16.42 11.43
CA VAL A 83 -12.34 -17.52 12.30
C VAL A 83 -12.04 -17.03 13.72
N ALA A 84 -12.36 -15.77 14.04
CA ALA A 84 -12.19 -15.20 15.38
C ALA A 84 -13.46 -15.34 16.25
N PRO A 85 -13.63 -16.45 16.99
CA PRO A 85 -14.33 -16.41 18.27
C PRO A 85 -13.30 -16.28 19.41
N SER A 86 -12.88 -15.05 19.72
CA SER A 86 -12.41 -14.57 21.04
C SER A 86 -12.28 -13.04 21.03
N PHE A 87 -12.73 -12.35 22.09
CA PHE A 87 -12.69 -10.87 22.15
C PHE A 87 -11.25 -10.29 22.10
N THR A 88 -10.26 -11.06 22.55
CA THR A 88 -8.84 -10.64 22.55
C THR A 88 -8.23 -10.61 21.15
N GLU A 89 -8.51 -11.63 20.33
CA GLU A 89 -8.01 -11.68 18.94
C GLU A 89 -8.69 -10.62 18.07
N ILE A 90 -9.99 -10.38 18.29
CA ILE A 90 -10.73 -9.28 17.64
C ILE A 90 -10.12 -7.93 18.02
N GLY A 91 -9.80 -7.72 19.31
CA GLY A 91 -9.16 -6.49 19.78
C GLY A 91 -7.80 -6.24 19.15
N GLN A 92 -6.96 -7.27 19.00
CA GLN A 92 -5.65 -7.15 18.33
C GLN A 92 -5.81 -6.80 16.85
N LEU A 93 -6.74 -7.44 16.14
CA LEU A 93 -7.01 -7.14 14.74
C LEU A 93 -7.51 -5.69 14.57
N ALA A 94 -8.46 -5.28 15.40
CA ALA A 94 -9.01 -3.93 15.38
C ALA A 94 -7.94 -2.88 15.66
N ALA A 95 -7.01 -3.15 16.59
CA ALA A 95 -5.88 -2.26 16.88
C ALA A 95 -4.94 -2.11 15.66
N ILE A 96 -4.56 -3.20 15.01
CA ILE A 96 -3.71 -3.17 13.81
C ILE A 96 -4.39 -2.40 12.67
N ALA A 97 -5.68 -2.68 12.44
CA ALA A 97 -6.47 -1.99 11.41
C ALA A 97 -6.61 -0.48 11.70
N ALA A 98 -6.84 -0.11 12.97
CA ALA A 98 -6.90 1.29 13.39
C ALA A 98 -5.57 2.02 13.17
N ILE A 99 -4.45 1.40 13.59
CA ILE A 99 -3.10 1.95 13.38
C ILE A 99 -2.85 2.17 11.88
N ARG A 100 -3.14 1.15 11.05
CA ARG A 100 -2.97 1.25 9.59
C ARG A 100 -3.80 2.40 9.02
N THR A 101 -5.04 2.55 9.46
CA THR A 101 -5.95 3.61 8.99
C THR A 101 -5.42 4.99 9.36
N ILE A 102 -5.04 5.17 10.62
CA ILE A 102 -4.54 6.45 11.14
C ILE A 102 -3.23 6.86 10.43
N LEU A 103 -2.27 5.93 10.32
CA LEU A 103 -1.00 6.21 9.64
C LEU A 103 -1.21 6.54 8.17
N ASN A 104 -2.02 5.75 7.45
CA ASN A 104 -2.29 5.99 6.03
C ASN A 104 -3.05 7.30 5.81
N PHE A 105 -3.95 7.67 6.73
CA PHE A 105 -4.67 8.94 6.70
C PHE A 105 -3.72 10.14 6.87
N PHE A 106 -2.83 10.11 7.86
CA PHE A 106 -1.85 11.19 8.08
C PHE A 106 -0.91 11.34 6.89
N LEU A 107 -0.36 10.23 6.40
CA LEU A 107 0.55 10.24 5.26
C LEU A 107 -0.12 10.83 4.01
N THR A 108 -1.37 10.44 3.74
CA THR A 108 -2.14 10.96 2.60
C THR A 108 -2.42 12.47 2.75
N ARG A 109 -2.71 12.94 3.96
CA ARG A 109 -2.93 14.37 4.23
C ARG A 109 -1.68 15.21 4.07
N GLU A 110 -0.55 14.75 4.59
CA GLU A 110 0.73 15.45 4.51
C GLU A 110 1.16 15.61 3.04
N ILE A 111 1.09 14.53 2.26
CA ILE A 111 1.36 14.57 0.81
C ILE A 111 0.40 15.52 0.07
N ALA A 112 -0.87 15.59 0.48
CA ALA A 112 -1.83 16.51 -0.13
C ALA A 112 -1.52 17.98 0.16
N GLN A 113 -1.00 18.29 1.37
CA GLN A 113 -0.59 19.63 1.76
C GLN A 113 0.65 20.08 0.97
N GLU A 114 1.69 19.26 0.91
CA GLU A 114 2.90 19.56 0.13
C GLU A 114 2.58 19.81 -1.36
N ARG A 115 1.66 19.04 -1.95
CA ARG A 115 1.23 19.24 -3.35
C ARG A 115 0.51 20.57 -3.57
N ALA A 116 -0.31 20.99 -2.61
CA ALA A 116 -1.05 22.25 -2.70
C ALA A 116 -0.12 23.47 -2.61
N GLU A 117 0.93 23.37 -1.78
CA GLU A 117 1.96 24.40 -1.64
C GLU A 117 2.76 24.56 -2.95
N VAL A 118 3.23 23.45 -3.55
CA VAL A 118 3.94 23.47 -4.84
C VAL A 118 3.07 24.03 -5.98
N GLU A 119 1.75 23.80 -5.96
CA GLU A 119 0.83 24.31 -6.98
C GLU A 119 0.46 25.79 -6.77
N GLY A 120 0.44 26.25 -5.51
CA GLY A 120 0.32 27.67 -5.14
C GLY A 120 1.52 28.49 -5.63
N ASP A 121 2.73 28.03 -5.30
CA ASP A 121 4.00 28.67 -5.73
C ASP A 121 4.10 28.77 -7.25
N ARG A 122 3.65 27.73 -7.99
CA ARG A 122 3.67 27.75 -9.45
C ARG A 122 2.70 28.76 -10.07
N LYS A 123 1.56 29.06 -9.42
CA LYS A 123 0.61 30.08 -9.90
C LYS A 123 1.10 31.49 -9.62
N GLU A 124 1.75 31.73 -8.47
CA GLU A 124 2.38 33.02 -8.16
C GLU A 124 3.59 33.34 -9.05
N LEU A 125 4.30 32.32 -9.55
CA LEU A 125 5.40 32.48 -10.50
C LEU A 125 4.93 32.70 -11.96
N LEU A 126 3.64 32.51 -12.28
CA LEU A 126 3.09 32.72 -13.63
C LEU A 126 1.97 33.80 -13.75
N PRO A 127 2.06 35.02 -13.18
CA PRO A 127 0.95 35.98 -13.26
C PRO A 127 0.85 36.78 -14.58
N GLN A 128 1.81 36.68 -15.53
CA GLN A 128 1.93 37.69 -16.60
C GLN A 128 2.13 37.19 -18.05
N ALA A 129 1.92 35.90 -18.37
CA ALA A 129 2.08 35.43 -19.76
C ALA A 129 0.83 35.55 -20.65
N SER A 130 -0.28 36.08 -20.13
CA SER A 130 -1.60 36.04 -20.79
C SER A 130 -2.24 37.42 -21.02
N ALA A 131 -1.44 38.49 -21.19
CA ALA A 131 -1.97 39.69 -21.81
C ALA A 131 -2.10 39.43 -23.32
N PRO A 132 -3.29 39.56 -23.93
CA PRO A 132 -3.38 39.48 -25.39
C PRO A 132 -2.60 40.66 -25.95
N VAL A 133 -1.53 40.37 -26.71
CA VAL A 133 -0.88 41.37 -27.56
C VAL A 133 -1.91 41.77 -28.60
N GLY A 134 -2.54 42.91 -28.37
CA GLY A 134 -3.45 43.52 -29.32
C GLY A 134 -2.72 43.78 -30.63
N VAL A 135 -3.30 43.27 -31.71
CA VAL A 135 -3.11 43.73 -33.08
C VAL A 135 -4.49 43.78 -33.71
#